data_AF-A0A7V4XCQ2-F1
#
_entry.id   AF-A0A7V4XCQ2-F1
#
_cell.length_a   1.000
_cell.length_b   1.000
_cell.length_c   1.000
_cell.angle_alpha   90.00
_cell.angle_beta   90.00
_cell.angle_gamma   90.00
#
_symmetry.space_group_name_H-M   'P 1'
#
loop_
_entity.id
_entity.type
_entity.pdbx_description
1 polymer ?
#
loop_
_entity_poly.entity_id
_entity_poly.type
_entity_poly.pdbx_seq_one_letter_code
_entity_poly.pdbx_strand_id
1 'polypeptide(L)'
;MTMRERYEQLEREILSPRAVLASETRGRLHEEPRCPVRTDFQRDRDRIIHSKSFRRLKHKTQVFIDPEEDHFRTRLTHTLETAQIARTIARALRLNEDLTEAIALGHDLGHTPFGHAGEEALDAVYREFVPGGGFKHSEQSLRVVDVLEKKGLGLNLTWEVRDGILHHSKGRADLSINAAGPSTLEGKVVKISDRVAYINHDIDDAIRAGIITESDLPEDAVEVLGRTHSARIGMMVTDIIRASESLNGVGMSEPVRKATDTLKDFMYAEVYGRDVRGIAELKHAGNSLKELFRFYMEHPAEIPDLPPLSPVTESEDIASRTRRVCDLISGMTDRFAQKDYAARFLKWL
;
A
#
# COMPACT_ATOMS: atom_id res chain seq x y z
N MET A 1 25.12 11.23 -26.22
CA MET A 1 24.74 10.71 -24.90
C MET A 1 23.66 11.60 -24.31
N THR A 2 22.45 11.07 -24.14
CA THR A 2 21.29 11.77 -23.56
C THR A 2 21.45 11.92 -22.04
N MET A 3 20.58 12.72 -21.37
CA MET A 3 20.63 12.84 -19.91
C MET A 3 20.22 11.53 -19.23
N ARG A 4 19.25 10.80 -19.80
CA ARG A 4 18.90 9.44 -19.34
C ARG A 4 20.13 8.53 -19.33
N GLU A 5 20.86 8.48 -20.44
CA GLU A 5 22.05 7.61 -20.57
C GLU A 5 23.14 7.97 -19.55
N ARG A 6 23.26 9.25 -19.17
CA ARG A 6 24.18 9.67 -18.11
C ARG A 6 23.75 9.15 -16.74
N TYR A 7 22.46 9.20 -16.40
CA TYR A 7 21.95 8.60 -15.17
C TYR A 7 22.16 7.08 -15.16
N GLU A 8 21.83 6.39 -16.26
CA GLU A 8 22.03 4.95 -16.41
C GLU A 8 23.51 4.54 -16.27
N GLN A 9 24.44 5.37 -16.73
CA GLN A 9 25.87 5.16 -16.55
C GLN A 9 26.30 5.37 -15.09
N LEU A 10 25.82 6.43 -14.43
CA LEU A 10 26.10 6.67 -13.02
C LEU A 10 25.57 5.54 -12.13
N GLU A 11 24.37 5.01 -12.42
CA GLU A 11 23.81 3.86 -11.70
C GLU A 11 24.79 2.66 -11.71
N ARG A 12 25.44 2.37 -12.85
CA ARG A 12 26.41 1.27 -12.99
C ARG A 12 27.68 1.48 -12.15
N GLU A 13 28.05 2.72 -11.90
CA GLU A 13 29.27 3.08 -11.19
C GLU A 13 29.07 3.14 -9.67
N ILE A 14 27.90 3.61 -9.22
CA ILE A 14 27.66 3.92 -7.81
C ILE A 14 26.79 2.90 -7.08
N LEU A 15 25.91 2.18 -7.79
CA LEU A 15 25.01 1.24 -7.14
C LEU A 15 25.72 -0.07 -6.79
N SER A 16 25.17 -0.75 -5.78
CA SER A 16 25.57 -2.11 -5.43
C SER A 16 25.39 -3.04 -6.63
N PRO A 17 26.26 -4.05 -6.83
CA PRO A 17 26.05 -5.07 -7.87
C PRO A 17 24.74 -5.86 -7.71
N ARG A 18 24.08 -5.77 -6.55
CA ARG A 18 22.79 -6.41 -6.26
C ARG A 18 21.59 -5.47 -6.51
N ALA A 19 21.84 -4.21 -6.82
CA ALA A 19 20.80 -3.23 -7.14
C ALA A 19 20.29 -3.46 -8.56
N VAL A 20 19.04 -3.07 -8.80
CA VAL A 20 18.48 -3.09 -10.15
C VAL A 20 18.88 -1.83 -10.90
N LEU A 21 19.49 -2.01 -12.09
CA LEU A 21 19.81 -0.91 -12.98
C LEU A 21 18.62 -0.59 -13.87
N ALA A 22 18.28 0.69 -14.03
CA ALA A 22 17.19 1.11 -14.91
C ALA A 22 17.46 0.73 -16.37
N SER A 23 18.74 0.73 -16.76
CA SER A 23 19.16 0.29 -18.10
C SER A 23 18.96 -1.20 -18.36
N GLU A 24 18.76 -2.02 -17.32
CA GLU A 24 18.57 -3.48 -17.39
C GLU A 24 17.13 -3.89 -17.03
N THR A 25 16.20 -2.92 -17.03
CA THR A 25 14.77 -3.21 -16.83
C THR A 25 14.27 -4.27 -17.82
N ARG A 26 13.36 -5.13 -17.36
CA ARG A 26 12.58 -6.03 -18.22
C ARG A 26 11.56 -5.28 -19.08
N GLY A 27 11.44 -3.97 -18.89
CA GLY A 27 10.63 -3.08 -19.70
C GLY A 27 9.18 -3.02 -19.25
N ARG A 28 8.33 -2.57 -20.17
CA ARG A 28 6.92 -2.25 -19.95
C ARG A 28 6.04 -3.23 -20.74
N LEU A 29 4.76 -3.33 -20.38
CA LEU A 29 3.80 -4.17 -21.14
C LEU A 29 3.59 -3.66 -22.56
N HIS A 30 3.46 -2.34 -22.71
CA HIS A 30 3.36 -1.68 -24.00
C HIS A 30 4.65 -0.94 -24.30
N GLU A 31 5.27 -1.26 -25.43
CA GLU A 31 6.50 -0.61 -25.85
C GLU A 31 6.26 0.87 -26.11
N GLU A 32 7.17 1.70 -25.63
CA GLU A 32 7.11 3.15 -25.78
C GLU A 32 8.52 3.72 -25.92
N PRO A 33 8.72 4.83 -26.64
CA PRO A 33 10.01 5.48 -26.74
C PRO A 33 10.56 5.82 -25.36
N ARG A 34 11.85 5.53 -25.14
CA ARG A 34 12.53 5.91 -23.90
C ARG A 34 12.69 7.43 -23.82
N CYS A 35 12.50 7.98 -22.63
CA CYS A 35 12.65 9.42 -22.40
C CYS A 35 14.13 9.84 -22.58
N PRO A 36 14.44 10.98 -23.22
CA PRO A 36 15.83 11.46 -23.34
C PRO A 36 16.38 12.02 -22.01
N VAL A 37 15.52 12.27 -21.02
CA VAL A 37 15.92 12.92 -19.75
C VAL A 37 15.86 11.97 -18.56
N ARG A 38 14.75 11.27 -18.38
CA ARG A 38 14.46 10.46 -17.19
C ARG A 38 14.72 8.98 -17.43
N THR A 39 15.23 8.28 -16.42
CA THR A 39 15.27 6.81 -16.40
C THR A 39 13.85 6.22 -16.36
N ASP A 40 13.71 4.93 -16.67
CA ASP A 40 12.38 4.32 -16.69
C ASP A 40 11.71 4.30 -15.29
N PHE A 41 12.48 4.14 -14.21
CA PHE A 41 11.95 4.21 -12.85
C PHE A 41 11.54 5.63 -12.42
N GLN A 42 12.28 6.66 -12.85
CA GLN A 42 11.87 8.05 -12.65
C GLN A 42 10.54 8.37 -13.35
N ARG A 43 10.34 7.84 -14.56
CA ARG A 43 9.08 8.01 -15.28
C ARG A 43 7.93 7.32 -14.56
N ASP A 44 8.17 6.15 -13.98
CA ASP A 44 7.16 5.40 -13.24
C ASP A 44 6.70 6.14 -11.99
N ARG A 45 7.66 6.63 -11.21
CA ARG A 45 7.40 7.50 -10.06
C ARG A 45 6.50 8.67 -10.46
N ASP A 46 6.88 9.39 -11.52
CA ASP A 46 6.14 10.58 -11.94
C ASP A 46 4.71 10.22 -12.42
N ARG A 47 4.54 9.08 -13.12
CA ARG A 47 3.22 8.58 -13.54
C ARG A 47 2.32 8.27 -12.34
N ILE A 48 2.88 7.64 -11.30
CA ILE A 48 2.14 7.31 -10.08
C ILE A 48 1.71 8.60 -9.36
N ILE A 49 2.63 9.54 -9.13
CA ILE A 49 2.33 10.81 -8.42
C ILE A 49 1.22 11.59 -9.12
N HIS A 50 1.22 11.63 -10.46
CA HIS A 50 0.23 12.36 -11.24
C HIS A 50 -1.09 11.61 -11.45
N SER A 51 -1.21 10.36 -11.01
CA SER A 51 -2.43 9.55 -11.15
C SER A 51 -3.61 10.09 -10.33
N LYS A 52 -4.84 9.72 -10.69
CA LYS A 52 -6.02 10.10 -9.89
C LYS A 52 -6.05 9.30 -8.60
N SER A 53 -5.67 8.02 -8.65
CA SER A 53 -5.67 7.11 -7.51
C SER A 53 -4.71 7.57 -6.41
N PHE A 54 -3.52 8.07 -6.77
CA PHE A 54 -2.59 8.64 -5.78
C PHE A 54 -3.18 9.87 -5.08
N ARG A 55 -3.86 10.77 -5.82
CA ARG A 55 -4.54 11.93 -5.20
C ARG A 55 -5.67 11.52 -4.26
N ARG A 56 -6.35 10.41 -4.54
CA ARG A 56 -7.44 9.91 -3.68
C ARG A 56 -6.92 9.39 -2.34
N LEU A 57 -5.64 9.01 -2.22
CA LEU A 57 -5.05 8.60 -0.93
C LEU A 57 -5.16 9.68 0.15
N LYS A 58 -5.21 10.96 -0.24
CA LYS A 58 -5.47 12.09 0.68
C LYS A 58 -6.83 11.99 1.38
N HIS A 59 -7.78 11.31 0.77
CA HIS A 59 -9.17 11.22 1.24
C HIS A 59 -9.56 9.78 1.60
N LYS A 60 -8.55 8.97 1.95
CA LYS A 60 -8.71 7.61 2.47
C LYS A 60 -8.01 7.49 3.82
N THR A 61 -8.76 7.03 4.79
CA THR A 61 -8.29 6.77 6.15
C THR A 61 -7.35 5.56 6.17
N GLN A 62 -6.39 5.59 7.09
CA GLN A 62 -5.50 4.45 7.35
C GLN A 62 -6.13 3.48 8.37
N VAL A 63 -6.11 3.84 9.66
CA VAL A 63 -6.55 2.96 10.77
C VAL A 63 -7.66 3.55 11.65
N PHE A 64 -7.72 4.86 11.87
CA PHE A 64 -8.72 5.48 12.76
C PHE A 64 -9.53 6.56 12.07
N ILE A 65 -10.84 6.55 12.33
CA ILE A 65 -11.71 7.71 12.07
C ILE A 65 -11.97 8.33 13.43
N ASP A 66 -11.59 9.59 13.62
CA ASP A 66 -12.26 10.43 14.59
C ASP A 66 -12.64 11.76 13.90
N PRO A 67 -13.95 12.11 13.90
CA PRO A 67 -14.47 13.27 13.20
C PRO A 67 -14.09 14.62 13.83
N GLU A 68 -13.49 14.65 15.02
CA GLU A 68 -13.17 15.88 15.76
C GLU A 68 -11.69 16.30 15.70
N GLU A 69 -10.76 15.43 15.24
CA GLU A 69 -9.33 15.76 15.13
C GLU A 69 -8.89 16.05 13.68
N ASP A 70 -8.27 17.22 13.47
CA ASP A 70 -7.82 17.66 12.13
C ASP A 70 -6.50 17.01 11.67
N HIS A 71 -5.81 16.25 12.53
CA HIS A 71 -4.45 15.73 12.29
C HIS A 71 -4.40 14.23 11.99
N PHE A 72 -5.53 13.57 11.72
CA PHE A 72 -5.51 12.13 11.41
C PHE A 72 -4.69 11.78 10.18
N ARG A 73 -3.95 10.68 10.29
CA ARG A 73 -3.16 10.14 9.19
C ARG A 73 -4.06 9.60 8.10
N THR A 74 -3.70 9.96 6.87
CA THR A 74 -4.32 9.46 5.65
C THR A 74 -3.42 8.42 5.03
N ARG A 75 -3.92 7.66 4.06
CA ARG A 75 -3.06 6.78 3.27
C ARG A 75 -1.96 7.53 2.54
N LEU A 76 -2.19 8.80 2.19
CA LEU A 76 -1.16 9.60 1.56
C LEU A 76 0.01 9.87 2.52
N THR A 77 -0.26 10.22 3.79
CA THR A 77 0.81 10.46 4.77
C THR A 77 1.58 9.18 5.05
N HIS A 78 0.89 8.05 5.24
CA HIS A 78 1.51 6.72 5.32
C HIS A 78 2.45 6.44 4.14
N THR A 79 1.93 6.62 2.93
CA THR A 79 2.67 6.37 1.70
C THR A 79 3.94 7.22 1.60
N LEU A 80 3.87 8.49 2.00
CA LEU A 80 5.02 9.40 1.98
C LEU A 80 6.08 9.01 3.03
N GLU A 81 5.64 8.59 4.21
CA GLU A 81 6.53 8.16 5.29
C GLU A 81 7.20 6.81 4.97
N THR A 82 6.43 5.85 4.44
CA THR A 82 6.96 4.59 3.89
C THR A 82 7.99 4.85 2.79
N ALA A 83 7.71 5.78 1.87
CA ALA A 83 8.67 6.15 0.84
C ALA A 83 9.95 6.79 1.42
N GLN A 84 9.83 7.64 2.44
CA GLN A 84 10.98 8.27 3.10
C GLN A 84 11.88 7.23 3.79
N ILE A 85 11.29 6.30 4.54
CA ILE A 85 12.01 5.21 5.21
C ILE A 85 12.69 4.32 4.17
N ALA A 86 11.94 3.90 3.14
CA ALA A 86 12.46 3.02 2.09
C ALA A 86 13.62 3.65 1.32
N ARG A 87 13.52 4.93 0.96
CA ARG A 87 14.62 5.66 0.29
C ARG A 87 15.85 5.78 1.17
N THR A 88 15.68 5.96 2.47
CA THR A 88 16.80 6.02 3.43
C THR A 88 17.56 4.71 3.47
N ILE A 89 16.84 3.59 3.57
CA ILE A 89 17.44 2.24 3.57
C ILE A 89 18.07 1.94 2.21
N ALA A 90 17.38 2.20 1.11
CA ALA A 90 17.89 1.96 -0.24
C ALA A 90 19.18 2.74 -0.51
N ARG A 91 19.23 4.01 -0.14
CA ARG A 91 20.43 4.85 -0.33
C ARG A 91 21.62 4.34 0.49
N ALA A 92 21.39 3.95 1.75
CA ALA A 92 22.45 3.39 2.59
C ALA A 92 23.02 2.07 2.02
N LEU A 93 22.16 1.22 1.46
CA LEU A 93 22.52 -0.05 0.83
C LEU A 93 23.00 0.09 -0.64
N ARG A 94 23.04 1.32 -1.16
CA ARG A 94 23.32 1.63 -2.58
C ARG A 94 22.43 0.85 -3.55
N LEU A 95 21.15 0.72 -3.21
CA LEU A 95 20.10 0.18 -4.09
C LEU A 95 19.49 1.30 -4.95
N ASN A 96 18.68 0.94 -5.94
CA ASN A 96 18.05 1.93 -6.82
C ASN A 96 16.95 2.71 -6.08
N GLU A 97 17.25 3.97 -5.76
CA GLU A 97 16.36 4.84 -5.00
C GLU A 97 15.07 5.19 -5.77
N ASP A 98 15.17 5.44 -7.09
CA ASP A 98 14.01 5.79 -7.92
C ASP A 98 13.06 4.59 -8.07
N LEU A 99 13.58 3.36 -8.22
CA LEU A 99 12.76 2.14 -8.21
C LEU A 99 12.06 1.95 -6.85
N THR A 100 12.81 2.10 -5.77
CA THR A 100 12.29 1.96 -4.40
C THR A 100 11.17 2.97 -4.14
N GLU A 101 11.37 4.23 -4.52
CA GLU A 101 10.38 5.30 -4.38
C GLU A 101 9.14 5.03 -5.24
N ALA A 102 9.30 4.61 -6.50
CA ALA A 102 8.17 4.30 -7.37
C ALA A 102 7.31 3.16 -6.79
N ILE A 103 7.92 2.09 -6.28
CA ILE A 103 7.19 0.99 -5.62
C ILE A 103 6.47 1.51 -4.37
N ALA A 104 7.16 2.26 -3.51
CA ALA A 104 6.59 2.79 -2.27
C ALA A 104 5.42 3.75 -2.54
N LEU A 105 5.45 4.57 -3.58
CA LEU A 105 4.32 5.45 -3.90
C LEU A 105 3.14 4.70 -4.53
N GLY A 106 3.40 3.53 -5.15
CA GLY A 106 2.40 2.74 -5.85
C GLY A 106 1.72 1.65 -5.02
N HIS A 107 2.31 1.25 -3.87
CA HIS A 107 1.89 0.05 -3.14
C HIS A 107 0.43 0.07 -2.69
N ASP A 108 -0.08 1.26 -2.35
CA ASP A 108 -1.35 1.46 -1.67
C ASP A 108 -2.47 2.06 -2.55
N LEU A 109 -2.23 2.19 -3.86
CA LEU A 109 -3.17 2.82 -4.80
C LEU A 109 -4.56 2.13 -4.85
N GLY A 110 -4.60 0.83 -4.64
CA GLY A 110 -5.78 -0.01 -4.71
C GLY A 110 -6.57 -0.14 -3.41
N HIS A 111 -6.12 0.48 -2.32
CA HIS A 111 -6.77 0.31 -1.03
C HIS A 111 -8.21 0.83 -1.05
N THR A 112 -9.12 0.14 -0.39
CA THR A 112 -10.53 0.53 -0.23
C THR A 112 -10.70 1.80 0.62
N PRO A 113 -11.87 2.46 0.52
CA PRO A 113 -12.33 3.36 1.58
C PRO A 113 -12.35 2.66 2.94
N PHE A 114 -12.18 3.42 4.03
CA PHE A 114 -12.23 2.91 5.42
C PHE A 114 -11.14 1.88 5.77
N GLY A 115 -9.99 1.94 5.09
CA GLY A 115 -8.83 1.13 5.44
C GLY A 115 -9.13 -0.37 5.50
N HIS A 116 -8.52 -1.07 6.47
CA HIS A 116 -8.62 -2.53 6.58
C HIS A 116 -10.06 -3.02 6.73
N ALA A 117 -10.92 -2.27 7.44
CA ALA A 117 -12.33 -2.62 7.57
C ALA A 117 -13.05 -2.66 6.22
N GLY A 118 -12.73 -1.73 5.32
CA GLY A 118 -13.27 -1.74 3.96
C GLY A 118 -12.70 -2.86 3.10
N GLU A 119 -11.43 -3.23 3.28
CA GLU A 119 -10.83 -4.38 2.59
C GLU A 119 -11.49 -5.69 3.01
N GLU A 120 -11.62 -5.94 4.31
CA GLU A 120 -12.31 -7.12 4.86
C GLU A 120 -13.77 -7.19 4.38
N ALA A 121 -14.47 -6.05 4.37
CA ALA A 121 -15.84 -5.95 3.89
C ALA A 121 -15.96 -6.30 2.39
N LEU A 122 -15.09 -5.73 1.55
CA LEU A 122 -15.08 -6.01 0.11
C LEU A 122 -14.72 -7.46 -0.19
N ASP A 123 -13.71 -8.00 0.49
CA ASP A 123 -13.29 -9.38 0.30
C ASP A 123 -14.39 -10.37 0.69
N ALA A 124 -15.09 -10.12 1.81
CA ALA A 124 -16.23 -10.90 2.25
C ALA A 124 -17.37 -10.88 1.22
N VAL A 125 -17.81 -9.68 0.78
CA VAL A 125 -18.94 -9.58 -0.16
C VAL A 125 -18.57 -10.05 -1.57
N TYR A 126 -17.31 -9.90 -2.01
CA TYR A 126 -16.85 -10.42 -3.29
C TYR A 126 -17.04 -11.94 -3.38
N ARG A 127 -16.69 -12.65 -2.30
CA ARG A 127 -16.82 -14.12 -2.22
C ARG A 127 -18.26 -14.61 -2.22
N GLU A 128 -19.22 -13.77 -1.85
CA GLU A 128 -20.66 -14.09 -1.96
C GLU A 128 -21.07 -14.31 -3.43
N PHE A 129 -20.44 -13.61 -4.38
CA PHE A 129 -20.77 -13.67 -5.81
C PHE A 129 -19.84 -14.55 -6.63
N VAL A 130 -18.56 -14.65 -6.25
CA VAL A 130 -17.56 -15.46 -6.95
C VAL A 130 -16.86 -16.40 -5.97
N PRO A 131 -17.40 -17.61 -5.74
CA PRO A 131 -16.77 -18.61 -4.89
C PRO A 131 -15.35 -18.95 -5.39
N GLY A 132 -14.35 -18.81 -4.52
CA GLY A 132 -12.93 -18.96 -4.86
C GLY A 132 -12.22 -17.69 -5.32
N GLY A 133 -12.96 -16.58 -5.48
CA GLY A 133 -12.40 -15.25 -5.68
C GLY A 133 -12.09 -14.53 -4.36
N GLY A 134 -11.85 -13.22 -4.48
CA GLY A 134 -11.64 -12.34 -3.34
C GLY A 134 -11.10 -10.98 -3.74
N PHE A 135 -10.82 -10.18 -2.72
CA PHE A 135 -10.22 -8.88 -2.84
C PHE A 135 -8.95 -8.80 -2.00
N LYS A 136 -7.90 -8.20 -2.57
CA LYS A 136 -6.69 -7.78 -1.86
C LYS A 136 -6.24 -6.44 -2.40
N HIS A 137 -5.86 -5.54 -1.50
CA HIS A 137 -5.42 -4.20 -1.86
C HIS A 137 -4.22 -4.22 -2.81
N SER A 138 -3.25 -5.13 -2.63
CA SER A 138 -2.06 -5.23 -3.49
C SER A 138 -2.39 -5.67 -4.93
N GLU A 139 -3.27 -6.65 -5.10
CA GLU A 139 -3.77 -7.08 -6.41
C GLU A 139 -4.56 -5.94 -7.08
N GLN A 140 -5.33 -5.19 -6.28
CA GLN A 140 -6.06 -4.03 -6.77
C GLN A 140 -5.13 -2.86 -7.12
N SER A 141 -4.03 -2.63 -6.38
CA SER A 141 -3.02 -1.61 -6.70
C SER A 141 -2.37 -1.90 -8.04
N LEU A 142 -2.02 -3.17 -8.30
CA LEU A 142 -1.53 -3.59 -9.61
C LEU A 142 -2.58 -3.34 -10.71
N ARG A 143 -3.84 -3.70 -10.45
CA ARG A 143 -4.95 -3.45 -11.39
C ARG A 143 -5.16 -1.96 -11.69
N VAL A 144 -4.99 -1.09 -10.70
CA VAL A 144 -5.06 0.37 -10.89
C VAL A 144 -4.03 0.83 -11.91
N VAL A 145 -2.78 0.38 -11.75
CA VAL A 145 -1.67 0.83 -12.62
C VAL A 145 -1.64 0.11 -13.97
N ASP A 146 -2.25 -1.06 -14.10
CA ASP A 146 -2.28 -1.81 -15.37
C ASP A 146 -3.52 -1.51 -16.20
N VAL A 147 -4.66 -1.24 -15.57
CA VAL A 147 -5.96 -1.21 -16.25
C VAL A 147 -6.73 0.08 -15.97
N LEU A 148 -6.91 0.48 -14.70
CA LEU A 148 -7.94 1.47 -14.38
C LEU A 148 -7.53 2.92 -14.68
N GLU A 149 -6.27 3.27 -14.45
CA GLU A 149 -5.80 4.63 -14.73
C GLU A 149 -5.87 4.98 -16.21
N LYS A 150 -5.84 6.29 -16.50
CA LYS A 150 -5.88 6.82 -17.87
C LYS A 150 -7.06 6.30 -18.73
N LYS A 151 -8.22 6.08 -18.10
CA LYS A 151 -9.45 5.62 -18.76
C LYS A 151 -9.30 4.23 -19.42
N GLY A 152 -8.62 3.28 -18.77
CA GLY A 152 -8.49 1.92 -19.30
C GLY A 152 -7.13 1.57 -19.91
N LEU A 153 -6.22 2.54 -19.96
CA LEU A 153 -4.89 2.37 -20.56
C LEU A 153 -3.82 2.00 -19.53
N GLY A 154 -4.14 2.10 -18.24
CA GLY A 154 -3.16 2.00 -17.17
C GLY A 154 -2.11 3.11 -17.21
N LEU A 155 -1.07 2.94 -16.41
CA LEU A 155 0.12 3.77 -16.35
C LEU A 155 1.29 3.16 -17.13
N ASN A 156 1.17 1.92 -17.62
CA ASN A 156 2.21 1.22 -18.37
C ASN A 156 3.58 1.24 -17.67
N LEU A 157 3.60 0.90 -16.37
CA LEU A 157 4.80 0.91 -15.53
C LEU A 157 5.76 -0.23 -15.92
N THR A 158 7.02 -0.13 -15.50
CA THR A 158 7.98 -1.22 -15.69
C THR A 158 7.61 -2.44 -14.86
N TRP A 159 8.11 -3.60 -15.29
CA TRP A 159 7.87 -4.86 -14.60
C TRP A 159 8.31 -4.83 -13.13
N GLU A 160 9.43 -4.18 -12.82
CA GLU A 160 9.99 -4.15 -11.46
C GLU A 160 9.10 -3.37 -10.49
N VAL A 161 8.54 -2.25 -10.94
CA VAL A 161 7.61 -1.45 -10.12
C VAL A 161 6.33 -2.25 -9.88
N ARG A 162 5.80 -2.90 -10.93
CA ARG A 162 4.59 -3.74 -10.84
C ARG A 162 4.78 -4.93 -9.90
N ASP A 163 5.92 -5.62 -9.99
CA ASP A 163 6.27 -6.73 -9.09
C ASP A 163 6.37 -6.28 -7.63
N GLY A 164 7.02 -5.13 -7.40
CA GLY A 164 7.10 -4.51 -6.08
C GLY A 164 5.71 -4.18 -5.51
N ILE A 165 4.84 -3.54 -6.31
CA ILE A 165 3.46 -3.19 -5.90
C ILE A 165 2.66 -4.45 -5.56
N LEU A 166 2.74 -5.51 -6.36
CA LEU A 166 1.96 -6.73 -6.12
C LEU A 166 2.41 -7.46 -4.85
N HIS A 167 3.72 -7.53 -4.62
CA HIS A 167 4.31 -8.43 -3.63
C HIS A 167 4.78 -7.73 -2.35
N HIS A 168 4.60 -6.42 -2.20
CA HIS A 168 4.97 -5.69 -0.98
C HIS A 168 4.24 -6.23 0.27
N SER A 169 2.96 -6.60 0.12
CA SER A 169 2.11 -7.06 1.23
C SER A 169 1.91 -8.58 1.17
N LYS A 170 2.23 -9.25 2.28
CA LYS A 170 1.74 -10.61 2.58
C LYS A 170 1.41 -10.73 4.08
N GLY A 171 0.27 -10.17 4.49
CA GLY A 171 -0.42 -10.48 5.74
C GLY A 171 0.45 -10.67 6.99
N ARG A 172 0.09 -11.63 7.84
CA ARG A 172 0.82 -12.01 9.07
C ARG A 172 2.18 -12.71 8.83
N ALA A 173 2.66 -12.80 7.58
CA ALA A 173 3.84 -13.61 7.27
C ALA A 173 5.15 -12.97 7.76
N ASP A 174 6.00 -13.86 8.28
CA ASP A 174 7.37 -13.73 8.77
C ASP A 174 8.21 -12.66 8.05
N LEU A 175 8.87 -11.79 8.83
CA LEU A 175 9.88 -10.82 8.38
C LEU A 175 11.24 -11.49 8.10
N SER A 176 11.31 -12.82 8.10
CA SER A 176 12.53 -13.52 7.74
C SER A 176 12.99 -13.17 6.33
N ILE A 177 14.31 -13.16 6.20
CA ILE A 177 15.05 -12.79 4.99
C ILE A 177 14.66 -13.64 3.77
N ASN A 178 14.08 -14.83 4.01
CA ASN A 178 13.66 -15.80 3.00
C ASN A 178 12.14 -15.80 2.72
N ALA A 179 11.37 -14.93 3.36
CA ALA A 179 9.93 -14.87 3.15
C ALA A 179 9.60 -14.51 1.68
N ALA A 180 8.58 -15.16 1.13
CA ALA A 180 8.07 -14.83 -0.20
C ALA A 180 7.71 -13.33 -0.29
N GLY A 181 8.08 -12.67 -1.39
CA GLY A 181 7.97 -11.23 -1.53
C GLY A 181 8.47 -10.75 -2.89
N PRO A 182 8.75 -9.45 -3.04
CA PRO A 182 9.23 -8.88 -4.29
C PRO A 182 10.52 -9.52 -4.76
N SER A 183 10.71 -9.54 -6.08
CA SER A 183 11.86 -10.14 -6.75
C SER A 183 13.13 -9.31 -6.55
N THR A 184 12.98 -7.99 -6.41
CA THR A 184 14.08 -7.03 -6.27
C THR A 184 14.39 -6.74 -4.79
N LEU A 185 15.62 -6.33 -4.49
CA LEU A 185 15.96 -5.88 -3.13
C LEU A 185 15.23 -4.58 -2.79
N GLU A 186 15.06 -3.69 -3.76
CA GLU A 186 14.29 -2.45 -3.66
C GLU A 186 12.84 -2.72 -3.23
N GLY A 187 12.17 -3.71 -3.84
CA GLY A 187 10.84 -4.13 -3.42
C GLY A 187 10.83 -4.71 -2.00
N LYS A 188 11.86 -5.49 -1.63
CA LYS A 188 12.00 -5.99 -0.25
C LYS A 188 12.22 -4.88 0.77
N VAL A 189 12.96 -3.82 0.39
CA VAL A 189 13.10 -2.59 1.19
C VAL A 189 11.74 -1.94 1.40
N VAL A 190 10.91 -1.80 0.36
CA VAL A 190 9.55 -1.25 0.53
C VAL A 190 8.71 -2.11 1.47
N LYS A 191 8.73 -3.43 1.30
CA LYS A 191 7.99 -4.37 2.16
C LYS A 191 8.33 -4.21 3.65
N ILE A 192 9.62 -4.10 3.99
CA ILE A 192 10.02 -3.93 5.39
C ILE A 192 9.75 -2.50 5.89
N SER A 193 9.89 -1.50 5.03
CA SER A 193 9.63 -0.09 5.37
C SER A 193 8.16 0.17 5.67
N ASP A 194 7.26 -0.43 4.89
CA ASP A 194 5.81 -0.38 5.10
C ASP A 194 5.43 -0.91 6.50
N ARG A 195 6.05 -2.02 6.91
CA ARG A 195 5.86 -2.57 8.27
C ARG A 195 6.36 -1.62 9.36
N VAL A 196 7.54 -1.01 9.17
CA VAL A 196 8.12 -0.05 10.12
C VAL A 196 7.22 1.17 10.27
N ALA A 197 6.75 1.74 9.15
CA ALA A 197 5.84 2.88 9.14
C ALA A 197 4.52 2.53 9.84
N TYR A 198 3.88 1.45 9.41
CA TYR A 198 2.59 0.98 9.94
C TYR A 198 2.61 0.82 11.46
N ILE A 199 3.52 0.00 12.01
CA ILE A 199 3.56 -0.27 13.47
C ILE A 199 3.73 1.03 14.27
N ASN A 200 4.63 1.92 13.82
CA ASN A 200 4.94 3.13 14.59
C ASN A 200 3.83 4.17 14.52
N HIS A 201 3.17 4.32 13.37
CA HIS A 201 2.06 5.24 13.21
C HIS A 201 0.83 4.75 13.96
N ASP A 202 0.54 3.46 13.93
CA ASP A 202 -0.60 2.91 14.65
C ASP A 202 -0.42 3.07 16.16
N ILE A 203 0.80 2.91 16.68
CA ILE A 203 1.11 3.19 18.09
C ILE A 203 0.86 4.67 18.41
N ASP A 204 1.36 5.59 17.57
CA ASP A 204 1.17 7.04 17.77
C ASP A 204 -0.33 7.42 17.73
N ASP A 205 -1.07 6.91 16.74
CA ASP A 205 -2.49 7.17 16.59
C ASP A 205 -3.31 6.56 17.75
N ALA A 206 -2.96 5.34 18.21
CA ALA A 206 -3.63 4.72 19.35
C ALA A 206 -3.37 5.44 20.68
N ILE A 207 -2.18 6.02 20.85
CA ILE A 207 -1.85 6.87 22.01
C ILE A 207 -2.64 8.17 21.95
N ARG A 208 -2.71 8.83 20.78
CA ARG A 208 -3.50 10.07 20.60
C ARG A 208 -4.98 9.85 20.84
N ALA A 209 -5.52 8.74 20.36
CA ALA A 209 -6.90 8.32 20.60
C ALA A 209 -7.16 7.89 22.06
N GLY A 210 -6.15 7.87 22.93
CA GLY A 210 -6.26 7.49 24.34
C GLY A 210 -6.59 6.01 24.56
N ILE A 211 -6.34 5.16 23.57
CA ILE A 211 -6.62 3.71 23.63
C ILE A 211 -5.55 3.01 24.47
N ILE A 212 -4.30 3.44 24.29
CA ILE A 212 -3.13 3.00 25.03
C ILE A 212 -2.30 4.21 25.45
N THR A 213 -1.34 4.00 26.33
CA THR A 213 -0.34 4.98 26.78
C THR A 213 1.06 4.47 26.43
N GLU A 214 2.06 5.36 26.45
CA GLU A 214 3.46 4.93 26.24
C GLU A 214 3.92 3.87 27.25
N SER A 215 3.35 3.86 28.46
CA SER A 215 3.63 2.87 29.50
C SER A 215 2.98 1.51 29.28
N ASP A 216 1.99 1.41 28.39
CA ASP A 216 1.35 0.13 28.07
C ASP A 216 2.19 -0.70 27.08
N LEU A 217 3.14 -0.07 26.38
CA LEU A 217 4.00 -0.76 25.42
C LEU A 217 4.86 -1.82 26.12
N PRO A 218 5.01 -3.03 25.53
CA PRO A 218 5.83 -4.10 26.11
C PRO A 218 7.28 -3.65 26.39
N GLU A 219 7.69 -3.76 27.65
CA GLU A 219 8.99 -3.26 28.11
C GLU A 219 10.16 -3.95 27.39
N ASP A 220 10.05 -5.25 27.12
CA ASP A 220 11.06 -6.03 26.39
C ASP A 220 11.26 -5.54 24.94
N ALA A 221 10.19 -5.09 24.29
CA ALA A 221 10.27 -4.51 22.96
C ALA A 221 10.81 -3.08 22.98
N VAL A 222 10.39 -2.30 23.98
CA VAL A 222 10.79 -0.90 24.17
C VAL A 222 12.26 -0.76 24.57
N GLU A 223 12.82 -1.70 25.35
CA GLU A 223 14.24 -1.74 25.67
C GLU A 223 15.12 -1.89 24.41
N VAL A 224 14.65 -2.67 23.43
CA VAL A 224 15.38 -2.91 22.18
C VAL A 224 15.17 -1.77 21.19
N LEU A 225 13.92 -1.35 20.98
CA LEU A 225 13.54 -0.43 19.90
C LEU A 225 13.61 1.04 20.33
N GLY A 226 13.37 1.32 21.61
CA GLY A 226 13.25 2.67 22.16
C GLY A 226 11.80 3.06 22.50
N ARG A 227 11.67 3.99 23.46
CA ARG A 227 10.37 4.49 23.96
C ARG A 227 9.67 5.46 23.03
N THR A 228 10.41 6.35 22.38
CA THR A 228 9.82 7.40 21.55
C THR A 228 9.63 6.93 20.12
N HIS A 229 8.67 7.52 19.41
CA HIS A 229 8.43 7.27 17.98
C HIS A 229 9.71 7.35 17.15
N SER A 230 10.47 8.44 17.31
CA SER A 230 11.73 8.66 16.58
C SER A 230 12.82 7.64 16.95
N ALA A 231 12.90 7.23 18.22
CA ALA A 231 13.88 6.22 18.65
C ALA A 231 13.59 4.86 18.01
N ARG A 232 12.32 4.43 18.00
CA ARG A 232 11.89 3.16 17.38
C ARG A 232 12.22 3.11 15.90
N ILE A 233 11.79 4.13 15.14
CA ILE A 233 12.08 4.20 13.70
C ILE A 233 13.60 4.25 13.47
N GLY A 234 14.32 5.08 14.22
CA GLY A 234 15.77 5.21 14.09
C GLY A 234 16.51 3.88 14.35
N MET A 235 16.11 3.14 15.38
CA MET A 235 16.66 1.83 15.69
C MET A 235 16.35 0.82 14.59
N MET A 236 15.07 0.68 14.20
CA MET A 236 14.65 -0.26 13.15
C MET A 236 15.37 0.01 11.83
N VAL A 237 15.45 1.26 11.38
CA VAL A 237 16.11 1.63 10.12
C VAL A 237 17.61 1.34 10.19
N THR A 238 18.26 1.71 11.29
CA THR A 238 19.71 1.48 11.47
C THR A 238 20.03 -0.01 11.50
N ASP A 239 19.22 -0.79 12.21
CA ASP A 239 19.36 -2.24 12.29
C ASP A 239 19.15 -2.90 10.93
N ILE A 240 18.09 -2.52 10.20
CA ILE A 240 17.84 -3.06 8.85
C ILE A 240 19.04 -2.85 7.94
N ILE A 241 19.64 -1.65 7.96
CA ILE A 241 20.82 -1.35 7.13
C ILE A 241 21.98 -2.27 7.53
N ARG A 242 22.34 -2.32 8.82
CA ARG A 242 23.47 -3.12 9.32
C ARG A 242 23.28 -4.62 9.10
N ALA A 243 22.10 -5.13 9.41
CA ALA A 243 21.77 -6.54 9.19
C ALA A 243 21.85 -6.86 7.69
N SER A 244 21.28 -6.03 6.82
CA SER A 244 21.25 -6.27 5.38
C SER A 244 22.63 -6.24 4.71
N GLU A 245 23.64 -5.57 5.29
CA GLU A 245 25.04 -5.66 4.82
C GLU A 245 25.64 -7.05 5.03
N SER A 246 25.32 -7.67 6.17
CA SER A 246 25.81 -9.02 6.52
C SER A 246 25.01 -10.14 5.87
N LEU A 247 23.77 -9.84 5.45
CA LEU A 247 22.82 -10.81 4.93
C LEU A 247 22.82 -10.80 3.40
N ASN A 248 22.59 -11.97 2.79
CA ASN A 248 22.28 -12.05 1.36
C ASN A 248 20.82 -11.62 1.06
N GLY A 249 20.32 -10.58 1.74
CA GLY A 249 18.95 -10.09 1.61
C GLY A 249 18.72 -8.80 2.39
N VAL A 250 17.45 -8.39 2.51
CA VAL A 250 17.01 -7.24 3.30
C VAL A 250 16.23 -7.77 4.50
N GLY A 251 16.59 -7.36 5.72
CA GLY A 251 15.94 -7.84 6.94
C GLY A 251 16.45 -7.15 8.20
N MET A 252 15.83 -7.49 9.33
CA MET A 252 16.26 -7.08 10.67
C MET A 252 17.13 -8.16 11.31
N SER A 253 17.95 -7.77 12.29
CA SER A 253 18.59 -8.70 13.22
C SER A 253 17.53 -9.43 14.05
N GLU A 254 17.87 -10.60 14.61
CA GLU A 254 16.94 -11.39 15.41
C GLU A 254 16.35 -10.61 16.61
N PRO A 255 17.14 -9.85 17.41
CA PRO A 255 16.60 -9.07 18.52
C PRO A 255 15.59 -8.01 18.08
N VAL A 256 15.90 -7.25 17.03
CA VAL A 256 15.03 -6.18 16.52
C VAL A 256 13.77 -6.75 15.86
N ARG A 257 13.89 -7.85 15.11
CA ARG A 257 12.74 -8.57 14.55
C ARG A 257 11.80 -9.03 15.65
N LYS A 258 12.34 -9.69 16.69
CA LYS A 258 11.54 -10.19 17.81
C LYS A 258 10.80 -9.05 18.52
N ALA A 259 11.50 -7.96 18.83
CA ALA A 259 10.88 -6.79 19.46
C ALA A 259 9.78 -6.16 18.57
N THR A 260 10.01 -6.09 17.25
CA THR A 260 9.03 -5.59 16.28
C THR A 260 7.78 -6.48 16.23
N ASP A 261 7.97 -7.80 16.24
CA ASP A 261 6.86 -8.76 16.30
C ASP A 261 6.09 -8.66 17.62
N THR A 262 6.78 -8.48 18.75
CA THR A 262 6.14 -8.23 20.06
C THR A 262 5.24 -6.99 20.02
N LEU A 263 5.72 -5.86 19.49
CA LEU A 263 4.89 -4.64 19.35
C LEU A 263 3.68 -4.88 18.44
N LYS A 264 3.87 -5.59 17.32
CA LYS A 264 2.78 -5.91 16.40
C LYS A 264 1.70 -6.77 17.07
N ASP A 265 2.11 -7.80 17.80
CA ASP A 265 1.19 -8.72 18.48
C ASP A 265 0.46 -8.00 19.61
N PHE A 266 1.14 -7.12 20.35
CA PHE A 266 0.54 -6.23 21.34
C PHE A 266 -0.53 -5.31 20.71
N MET A 267 -0.20 -4.61 19.63
CA MET A 267 -1.15 -3.73 18.93
C MET A 267 -2.38 -4.50 18.45
N TYR A 268 -2.20 -5.75 18.01
CA TYR A 268 -3.33 -6.61 17.65
C TYR A 268 -4.23 -6.95 18.84
N ALA A 269 -3.66 -7.30 19.98
CA ALA A 269 -4.42 -7.63 21.18
C ALA A 269 -5.15 -6.40 21.77
N GLU A 270 -4.45 -5.28 21.86
CA GLU A 270 -4.90 -4.12 22.65
C GLU A 270 -5.65 -3.08 21.83
N VAL A 271 -5.34 -2.95 20.54
CA VAL A 271 -5.96 -1.94 19.68
C VAL A 271 -6.95 -2.60 18.73
N TYR A 272 -6.49 -3.51 17.87
CA TYR A 272 -7.34 -4.12 16.84
C TYR A 272 -8.39 -5.10 17.38
N GLY A 273 -8.08 -5.79 18.48
CA GLY A 273 -8.93 -6.79 19.11
C GLY A 273 -10.01 -6.22 20.02
N ARG A 274 -9.90 -4.95 20.43
CA ARG A 274 -10.87 -4.30 21.32
C ARG A 274 -11.98 -3.61 20.53
N ASP A 275 -13.17 -3.56 21.12
CA ASP A 275 -14.31 -2.81 20.57
C ASP A 275 -14.17 -1.32 20.89
N VAL A 276 -13.16 -0.70 20.30
CA VAL A 276 -12.92 0.74 20.44
C VAL A 276 -13.81 1.49 19.47
N ARG A 277 -14.42 2.59 19.92
CA ARG A 277 -15.39 3.39 19.15
C ARG A 277 -14.94 3.67 17.69
N GLY A 278 -13.71 4.13 17.47
CA GLY A 278 -13.22 4.42 16.10
C GLY A 278 -13.11 3.18 15.20
N ILE A 279 -12.77 2.02 15.77
CA ILE A 279 -12.70 0.74 15.04
C ILE A 279 -14.11 0.20 14.78
N ALA A 280 -15.03 0.35 15.74
CA ALA A 280 -16.44 -0.03 15.58
C ALA A 280 -17.11 0.81 14.48
N GLU A 281 -16.86 2.12 14.46
CA GLU A 281 -17.35 3.03 13.42
C GLU A 281 -16.78 2.65 12.04
N LEU A 282 -15.50 2.29 11.96
CA LEU A 282 -14.88 1.78 10.73
C LEU A 282 -15.48 0.46 10.25
N LYS A 283 -15.77 -0.48 11.16
CA LYS A 283 -16.48 -1.72 10.83
C LYS A 283 -17.90 -1.44 10.32
N HIS A 284 -18.60 -0.50 10.93
CA HIS A 284 -19.90 -0.06 10.48
C HIS A 284 -19.84 0.58 9.07
N ALA A 285 -18.85 1.44 8.84
CA ALA A 285 -18.58 2.02 7.52
C ALA A 285 -18.20 0.95 6.49
N GLY A 286 -17.44 -0.07 6.87
CA GLY A 286 -17.16 -1.25 6.04
C GLY A 286 -18.44 -1.98 5.63
N ASN A 287 -19.40 -2.15 6.54
CA ASN A 287 -20.70 -2.78 6.20
C ASN A 287 -21.49 -1.97 5.17
N SER A 288 -21.39 -0.64 5.20
CA SER A 288 -22.01 0.21 4.17
C SER A 288 -21.44 -0.06 2.77
N LEU A 289 -20.16 -0.44 2.66
CA LEU A 289 -19.57 -0.88 1.40
C LEU A 289 -20.16 -2.20 0.90
N LYS A 290 -20.50 -3.14 1.80
CA LYS A 290 -21.15 -4.40 1.40
C LYS A 290 -22.53 -4.14 0.80
N GLU A 291 -23.29 -3.26 1.41
CA GLU A 291 -24.62 -2.87 0.92
C GLU A 291 -24.53 -2.15 -0.43
N LEU A 292 -23.58 -1.20 -0.58
CA LEU A 292 -23.29 -0.60 -1.89
C LEU A 292 -22.91 -1.65 -2.93
N PHE A 293 -22.08 -2.62 -2.56
CA PHE A 293 -21.66 -3.70 -3.46
C PHE A 293 -22.87 -4.49 -3.97
N ARG A 294 -23.73 -4.96 -3.06
CA ARG A 294 -24.94 -5.71 -3.43
C ARG A 294 -25.88 -4.88 -4.28
N PHE A 295 -26.07 -3.59 -3.94
CA PHE A 295 -26.86 -2.67 -4.74
C PHE A 295 -26.34 -2.59 -6.18
N TYR A 296 -25.04 -2.38 -6.41
CA TYR A 296 -24.52 -2.30 -7.77
C TYR A 296 -24.53 -3.63 -8.52
N MET A 297 -24.49 -4.76 -7.81
CA MET A 297 -24.68 -6.08 -8.40
C MET A 297 -26.12 -6.29 -8.90
N GLU A 298 -27.12 -5.81 -8.15
CA GLU A 298 -28.55 -5.85 -8.48
C GLU A 298 -28.94 -4.78 -9.53
N HIS A 299 -28.27 -3.64 -9.53
CA HIS A 299 -28.53 -2.50 -10.41
C HIS A 299 -27.34 -2.18 -11.32
N PRO A 300 -26.97 -3.05 -12.28
CA PRO A 300 -25.79 -2.86 -13.12
C PRO A 300 -25.85 -1.58 -13.98
N ALA A 301 -27.04 -1.08 -14.31
CA ALA A 301 -27.23 0.18 -15.04
C ALA A 301 -26.82 1.43 -14.25
N GLU A 302 -26.70 1.33 -12.92
CA GLU A 302 -26.26 2.40 -12.03
C GLU A 302 -24.73 2.45 -11.88
N ILE A 303 -24.01 1.43 -12.36
CA ILE A 303 -22.55 1.42 -12.38
C ILE A 303 -22.10 2.52 -13.35
N PRO A 304 -21.32 3.53 -12.89
CA PRO A 304 -20.81 4.56 -13.77
C PRO A 304 -19.99 3.98 -14.93
N ASP A 305 -19.78 4.78 -15.97
CA ASP A 305 -18.87 4.41 -17.06
C ASP A 305 -17.44 4.24 -16.50
N LEU A 306 -17.04 2.97 -16.36
CA LEU A 306 -15.74 2.55 -15.87
C LEU A 306 -14.96 1.96 -17.03
N PRO A 307 -13.62 2.03 -16.99
CA PRO A 307 -12.80 1.36 -17.97
C PRO A 307 -13.18 -0.13 -18.14
N PRO A 308 -13.08 -0.68 -19.35
CA PRO A 308 -13.39 -2.08 -19.59
C PRO A 308 -12.43 -2.98 -18.79
N LEU A 309 -12.92 -4.17 -18.40
CA LEU A 309 -12.17 -5.11 -17.56
C LEU A 309 -10.88 -5.60 -18.22
N SER A 310 -10.91 -5.68 -19.55
CA SER A 310 -9.86 -6.08 -20.47
C SER A 310 -10.09 -5.37 -21.80
N PRO A 311 -9.04 -5.07 -22.60
CA PRO A 311 -9.21 -4.58 -23.97
C PRO A 311 -9.97 -5.55 -24.90
N VAL A 312 -10.16 -6.81 -24.47
CA VAL A 312 -10.53 -7.92 -25.37
C VAL A 312 -11.96 -8.43 -25.14
N THR A 313 -12.59 -8.21 -23.98
CA THR A 313 -13.97 -8.67 -23.73
C THR A 313 -14.68 -7.89 -22.63
N GLU A 314 -15.88 -7.40 -22.93
CA GLU A 314 -16.92 -7.09 -21.94
C GLU A 314 -17.83 -8.32 -21.85
N SER A 315 -17.53 -9.29 -20.97
CA SER A 315 -18.53 -10.29 -20.61
C SER A 315 -19.45 -9.70 -19.54
N GLU A 316 -20.76 -9.91 -19.69
CA GLU A 316 -21.75 -9.50 -18.68
C GLU A 316 -21.95 -10.56 -17.58
N ASP A 317 -21.03 -11.54 -17.49
CA ASP A 317 -21.11 -12.57 -16.47
C ASP A 317 -20.95 -12.01 -15.04
N ILE A 318 -21.36 -12.82 -14.06
CA ILE A 318 -21.36 -12.44 -12.64
C ILE A 318 -19.95 -12.08 -12.18
N ALA A 319 -18.91 -12.78 -12.64
CA ALA A 319 -17.53 -12.53 -12.20
C ALA A 319 -17.02 -11.18 -12.73
N SER A 320 -17.28 -10.89 -13.99
CA SER A 320 -16.97 -9.61 -14.62
C SER A 320 -17.72 -8.46 -13.94
N ARG A 321 -19.01 -8.60 -13.68
CA ARG A 321 -19.78 -7.60 -12.93
C ARG A 321 -19.21 -7.38 -11.53
N THR A 322 -18.92 -8.46 -10.81
CA THR A 322 -18.33 -8.43 -9.45
C THR A 322 -17.02 -7.64 -9.46
N ARG A 323 -16.15 -7.86 -10.46
CA ARG A 323 -14.90 -7.09 -10.59
C ARG A 323 -15.16 -5.61 -10.89
N ARG A 324 -16.10 -5.26 -11.77
CA ARG A 324 -16.43 -3.85 -12.06
C ARG A 324 -16.96 -3.11 -10.83
N VAL A 325 -17.84 -3.75 -10.07
CA VAL A 325 -18.36 -3.19 -8.81
C VAL A 325 -17.23 -3.03 -7.79
N CYS A 326 -16.34 -4.00 -7.72
CA CYS A 326 -15.15 -3.92 -6.88
C CYS A 326 -14.24 -2.73 -7.28
N ASP A 327 -13.98 -2.54 -8.58
CA ASP A 327 -13.16 -1.43 -9.10
C ASP A 327 -13.79 -0.07 -8.78
N LEU A 328 -15.13 0.03 -8.88
CA LEU A 328 -15.88 1.21 -8.50
C LEU A 328 -15.68 1.55 -7.03
N ILE A 329 -16.00 0.60 -6.14
CA ILE A 329 -16.06 0.84 -4.71
C ILE A 329 -14.66 1.05 -4.14
N SER A 330 -13.67 0.23 -4.52
CA SER A 330 -12.28 0.44 -4.08
C SER A 330 -11.73 1.78 -4.58
N GLY A 331 -12.21 2.27 -5.72
CA GLY A 331 -11.84 3.56 -6.30
C GLY A 331 -12.46 4.79 -5.63
N MET A 332 -13.43 4.62 -4.73
CA MET A 332 -14.07 5.72 -3.99
C MET A 332 -13.12 6.32 -2.95
N THR A 333 -13.44 7.52 -2.49
CA THR A 333 -12.87 8.09 -1.25
C THR A 333 -13.84 7.85 -0.12
N ASP A 334 -13.40 7.95 1.14
CA ASP A 334 -14.27 7.69 2.30
C ASP A 334 -15.53 8.55 2.27
N ARG A 335 -15.37 9.86 2.07
CA ARG A 335 -16.48 10.83 1.95
C ARG A 335 -17.40 10.54 0.77
N PHE A 336 -16.85 10.09 -0.35
CA PHE A 336 -17.66 9.76 -1.52
C PHE A 336 -18.49 8.49 -1.28
N ALA A 337 -17.88 7.46 -0.68
CA ALA A 337 -18.59 6.22 -0.34
C ALA A 337 -19.74 6.48 0.64
N GLN A 338 -19.52 7.30 1.67
CA GLN A 338 -20.57 7.72 2.60
C GLN A 338 -21.70 8.48 1.89
N LYS A 339 -21.35 9.43 1.01
CA LYS A 339 -22.34 10.20 0.25
C LYS A 339 -23.17 9.33 -0.69
N ASP A 340 -22.53 8.41 -1.41
CA ASP A 340 -23.22 7.50 -2.33
C ASP A 340 -24.12 6.53 -1.55
N TYR A 341 -23.66 6.00 -0.42
CA TYR A 341 -24.48 5.21 0.50
C TYR A 341 -25.72 5.99 0.97
N ALA A 342 -25.55 7.21 1.48
CA ALA A 342 -26.67 8.04 1.93
C ALA A 342 -27.66 8.33 0.80
N ALA A 343 -27.18 8.62 -0.40
CA ALA A 343 -28.02 8.89 -1.57
C ALA A 343 -28.83 7.67 -2.04
N ARG A 344 -28.41 6.44 -1.73
CA ARG A 344 -29.09 5.21 -2.14
C ARG A 344 -30.01 4.66 -1.07
N PHE A 345 -29.62 4.73 0.20
CA PHE A 345 -30.30 4.04 1.29
C PHE A 345 -30.97 4.97 2.31
N LEU A 346 -30.59 6.26 2.38
CA LEU A 346 -31.05 7.18 3.42
C LEU A 346 -31.96 8.32 2.90
N LYS A 347 -32.51 8.19 1.69
CA LYS A 347 -33.37 9.21 1.02
C LYS A 347 -34.67 9.59 1.74
N TRP A 348 -34.94 9.05 2.94
CA TRP A 348 -36.17 9.27 3.72
C TRP A 348 -35.93 9.89 5.11
N LEU A 349 -34.73 10.40 5.37
CA LEU A 349 -34.42 11.31 6.49
C LEU A 349 -34.26 12.73 5.95
#